data_AF-A0A1Y3VI30-F1
#
_entry.id   AF-A0A1Y3VI30-F1
#
_cell.length_a   1.000
_cell.length_b   1.000
_cell.length_c   1.000
_cell.angle_alpha   90.00
_cell.angle_beta   90.00
_cell.angle_gamma   90.00
#
_symmetry.space_group_name_H-M   'P 1'
#
loop_
_entity.id
_entity.type
_entity.pdbx_description
1 polymer ?
#
loop_
_entity_poly.entity_id
_entity_poly.type
_entity_poly.pdbx_seq_one_letter_code
_entity_poly.pdbx_strand_id
1 'polypeptide(L)'
;MVRFLTFILLTVSIVVLVAFDVLMWGLTWKAGLAGLLPLAGFLIAYKYSVEMCIAPRDFWANPDWEIAKKKLGYAWSTAGTLLFILLVASAAVS
;
A
#
# COMPACT_ATOMS: atom_id res chain seq x y z
N MET A 1 -5.02 -4.58 -22.30
CA MET A 1 -3.80 -3.84 -21.92
C MET A 1 -3.85 -3.32 -20.49
N VAL A 2 -4.88 -2.55 -20.11
CA VAL A 2 -5.01 -1.93 -18.77
C VAL A 2 -4.87 -2.94 -17.62
N ARG A 3 -5.59 -4.06 -17.67
CA ARG A 3 -5.51 -5.12 -16.63
C ARG A 3 -4.10 -5.71 -16.43
N PHE A 4 -3.35 -5.87 -17.52
CA PHE A 4 -1.97 -6.37 -17.46
C PHE A 4 -1.03 -5.33 -16.84
N LEU A 5 -1.21 -4.06 -17.20
CA LEU A 5 -0.44 -2.95 -16.62
C LEU A 5 -0.72 -2.79 -15.11
N THR A 6 -1.99 -2.89 -14.70
CA THR A 6 -2.38 -2.88 -13.28
C THR A 6 -1.78 -4.06 -12.52
N PHE A 7 -1.74 -5.25 -13.12
CA PHE A 7 -1.11 -6.42 -12.52
C PHE A 7 0.39 -6.19 -12.31
N ILE A 8 1.12 -5.72 -13.33
CA ILE A 8 2.54 -5.39 -13.20
C ILE A 8 2.77 -4.37 -12.09
N LEU A 9 1.99 -3.28 -12.05
CA LEU A 9 2.13 -2.25 -11.03
C LEU A 9 1.86 -2.78 -9.62
N LEU A 10 0.87 -3.65 -9.46
CA LEU A 10 0.58 -4.30 -8.19
C LEU A 10 1.76 -5.18 -7.75
N THR A 11 2.27 -6.02 -8.64
CA THR A 11 3.43 -6.89 -8.36
C THR A 11 4.67 -6.07 -7.99
N VAL A 12 4.98 -5.02 -8.76
CA VAL A 12 6.09 -4.11 -8.46
C VAL A 12 5.90 -3.45 -7.10
N SER A 13 4.67 -3.02 -6.78
CA SER A 13 4.39 -2.38 -5.48
C SER A 13 4.63 -3.33 -4.31
N ILE A 14 4.21 -4.58 -4.43
CA ILE A 14 4.46 -5.62 -3.42
C ILE A 14 5.97 -5.87 -3.28
N VAL A 15 6.69 -6.00 -4.39
CA VAL A 15 8.15 -6.20 -4.37
C VAL A 15 8.86 -5.04 -3.67
N VAL A 16 8.45 -3.79 -3.93
CA VAL A 16 9.01 -2.60 -3.26
C VAL A 16 8.74 -2.65 -1.76
N LEU A 17 7.52 -3.00 -1.32
CA LEU A 17 7.19 -3.11 0.10
C LEU A 17 7.96 -4.23 0.79
N VAL A 18 8.13 -5.40 0.15
CA VAL A 18 8.93 -6.50 0.68
C VAL A 18 10.41 -6.09 0.79
N ALA A 19 10.96 -5.45 -0.24
CA ALA A 19 12.33 -4.97 -0.21
C ALA A 19 12.54 -3.95 0.93
N PHE A 20 11.58 -3.06 1.14
CA PHE A 20 11.60 -2.10 2.22
C PHE A 20 11.56 -2.76 3.60
N ASP A 21 10.71 -3.77 3.78
CA ASP A 21 10.66 -4.56 5.01
C ASP A 21 12.01 -5.21 5.33
N VAL A 22 12.62 -5.88 4.34
CA VAL A 22 13.95 -6.50 4.46
C VAL A 22 15.02 -5.50 4.89
N LEU A 23 14.98 -4.27 4.37
CA LEU A 23 15.89 -3.21 4.80
C LEU A 23 15.66 -2.78 6.26
N MET A 24 14.40 -2.73 6.71
CA MET A 24 14.05 -2.36 8.09
C MET A 24 14.51 -3.40 9.11
N TRP A 25 14.51 -4.69 8.75
CA TRP A 25 15.12 -5.74 9.57
C TRP A 25 16.61 -5.53 9.84
N GLY A 26 17.32 -4.88 8.91
CA GLY A 26 18.73 -4.52 9.06
C GLY A 26 18.99 -3.37 10.05
N LEU A 27 17.97 -2.58 10.40
CA LEU A 27 18.10 -1.48 11.36
C LEU A 27 17.87 -1.97 12.79
N THR A 28 16.67 -2.48 13.06
CA THR A 28 16.31 -3.04 14.38
C THR A 28 15.21 -4.08 14.22
N TRP A 29 15.11 -5.01 15.17
CA TRP A 29 14.02 -6.00 15.21
C TRP A 29 12.64 -5.34 15.36
N LYS A 30 12.56 -4.20 16.07
CA LYS A 30 11.32 -3.41 16.22
C LYS A 30 10.88 -2.78 14.89
N ALA A 31 11.83 -2.23 14.14
CA ALA A 31 11.56 -1.65 12.82
C ALA A 31 11.16 -2.70 11.79
N GLY A 32 11.79 -3.89 11.82
CA GLY A 32 11.39 -5.03 10.97
C GLY A 32 9.94 -5.46 11.22
N LEU A 33 9.53 -5.65 12.47
CA LEU A 33 8.13 -5.95 12.81
C LEU A 33 7.17 -4.82 12.39
N ALA A 34 7.60 -3.57 12.51
CA ALA A 34 6.83 -2.42 12.05
C ALA A 34 6.67 -2.38 10.52
N GLY A 35 7.61 -2.93 9.73
CA GLY A 35 7.54 -3.00 8.26
C GLY A 35 6.48 -3.95 7.71
N LEU A 36 6.10 -4.97 8.49
CA LEU A 36 5.10 -5.97 8.11
C LEU A 36 3.67 -5.40 8.07
N LEU A 37 3.36 -4.45 8.96
CA LEU A 37 2.04 -3.84 9.09
C LEU A 37 1.65 -2.97 7.87
N PRO A 38 2.53 -2.11 7.31
CA PRO A 38 2.34 -1.44 6.03
C PRO A 38 2.03 -2.40 4.87
N LEU A 39 2.69 -3.56 4.84
CA LEU A 39 2.49 -4.56 3.79
C LEU A 39 1.11 -5.21 3.90
N ALA A 40 0.69 -5.59 5.11
CA ALA A 40 -0.67 -6.07 5.36
C ALA A 40 -1.71 -4.98 5.05
N GLY A 41 -1.47 -3.74 5.48
CA GLY A 41 -2.33 -2.59 5.24
C GLY A 41 -2.50 -2.28 3.75
N PHE A 42 -1.43 -2.37 2.95
CA PHE A 42 -1.47 -2.21 1.51
C PHE A 42 -2.42 -3.22 0.85
N LEU A 43 -2.30 -4.50 1.20
CA LEU A 43 -3.11 -5.57 0.61
C LEU A 43 -4.60 -5.41 0.96
N ILE A 44 -4.90 -5.07 2.22
CA ILE A 44 -6.26 -4.84 2.70
C ILE A 44 -6.85 -3.61 1.99
N ALA A 45 -6.13 -2.48 1.99
CA ALA A 45 -6.57 -1.25 1.36
C ALA A 45 -6.80 -1.42 -0.15
N TYR A 46 -5.91 -2.13 -0.84
CA TYR A 46 -6.08 -2.43 -2.26
C TYR A 46 -7.34 -3.27 -2.51
N LYS A 47 -7.58 -4.31 -1.72
CA LYS A 47 -8.76 -5.20 -1.84
C LYS A 47 -10.07 -4.44 -1.60
N TYR A 48 -10.14 -3.64 -0.53
CA TYR A 48 -11.38 -2.97 -0.10
C TYR A 48 -11.58 -1.55 -0.68
N SER A 49 -10.61 -1.05 -1.46
CA SER A 49 -10.67 0.26 -2.12
C SER A 49 -11.96 0.55 -2.90
N VAL A 50 -12.59 -0.47 -3.49
CA VAL A 50 -13.84 -0.36 -4.27
C VAL A 50 -15.04 -0.08 -3.38
N GLU A 51 -15.05 -0.64 -2.18
CA GLU A 51 -16.19 -0.54 -1.25
C GLU A 51 -16.07 0.69 -0.35
N MET A 52 -14.83 1.14 -0.08
CA MET A 52 -14.56 2.21 0.86
C MET A 52 -14.35 3.58 0.21
N CYS A 53 -13.65 3.66 -0.92
CA CYS A 53 -13.13 4.94 -1.43
C CYS A 53 -13.46 5.24 -2.90
N ILE A 54 -14.05 4.29 -3.62
CA ILE A 54 -14.45 4.48 -5.02
C ILE A 54 -15.96 4.33 -5.10
N ALA A 55 -16.67 5.38 -5.51
CA ALA A 55 -18.11 5.30 -5.60
C ALA A 55 -18.51 4.46 -6.84
N PRO A 56 -19.62 3.71 -6.80
CA PRO A 56 -20.10 2.96 -7.97
C PRO A 56 -20.27 3.82 -9.22
N ARG A 57 -20.61 5.11 -9.07
CA ARG A 57 -20.70 6.08 -10.18
C ARG A 57 -19.36 6.36 -10.88
N ASP A 58 -18.23 6.21 -10.18
CA ASP A 58 -16.91 6.47 -10.76
C ASP A 58 -16.57 5.48 -11.88
N PHE A 59 -17.19 4.29 -11.87
CA PHE A 59 -17.06 3.28 -12.93
C PHE A 59 -17.77 3.67 -14.22
N TRP A 60 -18.73 4.61 -14.16
CA TRP A 60 -19.49 5.06 -15.32
C TRP A 60 -18.87 6.33 -15.94
N ALA A 61 -18.22 7.15 -15.11
CA ALA A 61 -17.69 8.44 -15.50
C ALA A 61 -16.20 8.42 -15.89
N ASN A 62 -15.42 7.45 -15.39
CA ASN A 62 -13.97 7.41 -15.57
C ASN A 62 -13.52 6.15 -16.32
N PRO A 63 -12.43 6.23 -17.11
CA PRO A 63 -11.85 5.05 -17.72
C PRO A 63 -11.21 4.13 -16.67
N ASP A 64 -11.14 2.83 -16.98
CA ASP A 64 -10.59 1.77 -16.11
C ASP A 64 -9.19 2.09 -15.54
N TRP A 65 -8.38 2.82 -16.30
CA TRP A 65 -7.04 3.21 -15.90
C TRP A 65 -7.02 4.21 -14.73
N GLU A 66 -7.92 5.18 -14.73
CA GLU A 66 -8.04 6.16 -13.64
C GLU A 66 -8.52 5.48 -12.35
N ILE A 67 -9.41 4.49 -12.50
CA ILE A 67 -9.88 3.68 -11.37
C ILE A 67 -8.72 2.85 -10.80
N ALA A 68 -7.93 2.20 -11.65
CA ALA A 68 -6.75 1.44 -11.22
C ALA A 68 -5.71 2.31 -10.50
N LYS A 69 -5.45 3.53 -10.98
CA LYS A 69 -4.59 4.50 -10.29
C LYS A 69 -5.13 4.88 -8.92
N LYS A 70 -6.43 5.19 -8.81
CA LYS A 70 -7.07 5.53 -7.53
C LYS A 70 -6.94 4.38 -6.52
N LYS A 71 -7.12 3.13 -6.95
CA LYS A 71 -6.92 1.95 -6.09
C LYS A 71 -5.49 1.83 -5.57
N LEU A 72 -4.52 1.94 -6.46
CA LEU A 72 -3.10 1.87 -6.09
C LEU A 72 -2.71 3.04 -5.19
N GLY A 73 -3.16 4.26 -5.51
CA GLY A 73 -2.89 5.45 -4.71
C GLY A 73 -3.44 5.33 -3.29
N TYR A 74 -4.66 4.79 -3.14
CA TYR A 74 -5.22 4.52 -1.82
C TYR A 74 -4.39 3.50 -1.03
N ALA A 75 -4.03 2.37 -1.67
CA ALA A 75 -3.22 1.34 -1.02
C ALA A 75 -1.85 1.86 -0.57
N TRP A 76 -1.18 2.66 -1.42
CA TRP A 76 0.09 3.30 -1.11
C TRP A 76 -0.04 4.36 -0.01
N SER A 77 -1.13 5.13 0.01
CA SER A 77 -1.41 6.08 1.08
C SER A 77 -1.57 5.37 2.42
N THR A 78 -2.34 4.28 2.48
CA THR A 78 -2.51 3.49 3.72
C THR A 78 -1.18 2.91 4.19
N ALA A 79 -0.40 2.32 3.28
CA ALA A 79 0.91 1.77 3.60
C ALA A 79 1.86 2.84 4.14
N GLY A 80 1.91 4.01 3.48
CA GLY A 80 2.74 5.14 3.91
C GLY A 80 2.32 5.71 5.26
N THR A 81 1.02 5.87 5.51
CA THR A 81 0.52 6.34 6.81
C THR A 81 0.85 5.36 7.94
N LEU A 82 0.66 4.06 7.73
CA LEU A 82 1.01 3.04 8.72
C LEU A 82 2.52 3.05 8.99
N LEU A 83 3.33 3.13 7.94
CA LEU A 83 4.78 3.17 8.09
C LEU A 83 5.22 4.39 8.89
N PHE A 84 4.68 5.58 8.56
CA PHE A 84 4.99 6.82 9.27
C PHE A 84 4.64 6.73 10.75
N ILE A 85 3.43 6.28 11.08
CA ILE A 85 2.97 6.13 12.47
C ILE A 85 3.89 5.18 13.24
N LEU A 86 4.24 4.05 12.63
CA LEU A 86 5.04 3.02 13.30
C LEU A 86 6.50 3.43 13.46
N LEU A 87 7.07 4.18 12.50
CA LEU A 87 8.40 4.76 12.64
C LEU A 87 8.43 5.80 13.77
N VAL A 88 7.44 6.69 13.83
CA VAL A 88 7.30 7.67 14.92
C VAL A 88 7.14 6.96 16.27
N ALA A 89 6.28 5.94 16.34
CA ALA A 89 6.10 5.14 17.55
C ALA A 89 7.39 4.41 17.96
N SER A 90 8.18 3.90 17.01
CA SER A 90 9.45 3.24 17.29
C SER A 90 10.49 4.20 17.89
N ALA A 91 10.49 5.46 17.45
CA ALA A 91 11.36 6.52 17.98
C ALA A 91 10.89 7.06 19.35
N ALA A 92 9.60 6.98 19.65
CA ALA A 92 9.06 7.38 20.96
C ALA A 92 9.34 6.34 22.08
N VAL A 93 9.68 5.10 21.71
CA VAL A 93 9.90 3.96 22.63
C VAL A 93 11.40 3.58 22.68
N SER A 94 12.29 4.46 22.22
CA SER A 94 13.75 4.31 22.29
C SER A 94 14.35 4.98 23.51
#